data_AF-A0A8X6IX92-F1
#
_entry.id   AF-A0A8X6IX92-F1
#
_cell.length_a   1.000
_cell.length_b   1.000
_cell.length_c   1.000
_cell.angle_alpha   90.00
_cell.angle_beta   90.00
_cell.angle_gamma   90.00
#
_symmetry.space_group_name_H-M   'P 1'
#
loop_
_entity.id
_entity.type
_entity.pdbx_description
1 polymer ?
#
loop_
_entity_poly.entity_id
_entity_poly.type
_entity_poly.pdbx_seq_one_letter_code
_entity_poly.pdbx_strand_id
1 'polypeptide(L)'
;KRWQETRDPRYKSTLNKLNREVQKWLRSIQNENWNKTLKDANIEDQTLYKILKRQDKESNIIPPLLGPAGFVHDSRGKAELIATSLENQFQLNQESLNKNMTTM
;
A
#
# COMPACT_ATOMS: atom_id res chain seq x y z
N LYS A 1 -16.45 -36.12 -8.40
CA LYS A 1 -17.00 -36.48 -7.06
C LYS A 1 -16.36 -37.75 -6.46
N ARG A 2 -16.13 -38.82 -7.23
CA ARG A 2 -15.43 -40.07 -6.77
C ARG A 2 -14.15 -39.89 -5.95
N TRP A 3 -13.29 -38.92 -6.29
CA TRP A 3 -12.03 -38.70 -5.56
C TRP A 3 -12.23 -38.23 -4.10
N GLN A 4 -13.39 -37.67 -3.75
CA GLN A 4 -13.70 -37.29 -2.37
C GLN A 4 -14.17 -38.49 -1.55
N GLU A 5 -14.78 -39.49 -2.19
CA GLU A 5 -15.36 -40.69 -1.58
C GLU A 5 -14.31 -41.77 -1.31
N THR A 6 -13.32 -41.92 -2.20
CA THR A 6 -12.27 -42.96 -2.10
C THR A 6 -10.99 -42.48 -1.42
N ARG A 7 -10.91 -41.21 -1.00
CA ARG A 7 -9.69 -40.66 -0.41
C ARG A 7 -9.54 -41.10 1.04
N ASP A 8 -8.43 -41.78 1.33
CA ASP A 8 -8.00 -42.03 2.70
C ASP A 8 -7.53 -40.71 3.37
N PRO A 9 -8.19 -40.27 4.48
CA PRO A 9 -7.78 -39.11 5.25
C PRO A 9 -6.33 -39.17 5.78
N ARG A 10 -5.79 -40.38 6.00
CA ARG A 10 -4.42 -40.60 6.51
C ARG A 10 -3.38 -40.04 5.55
N TYR A 11 -3.51 -40.30 4.25
CA TYR A 11 -2.60 -39.74 3.25
C TYR A 11 -2.65 -38.21 3.20
N LYS A 12 -3.84 -37.61 3.33
CA LYS A 12 -3.97 -36.14 3.41
C LYS A 12 -3.28 -35.59 4.67
N SER A 13 -3.43 -36.27 5.80
CA SER A 13 -2.81 -35.87 7.06
C SER A 13 -1.29 -35.89 6.95
N THR A 14 -0.73 -36.98 6.42
CA THR A 14 0.71 -37.13 6.19
C THR A 14 1.26 -36.06 5.24
N LEU A 15 0.58 -35.82 4.12
CA LEU A 15 0.97 -34.76 3.18
C LEU A 15 0.95 -33.38 3.84
N ASN A 16 -0.12 -33.05 4.57
CA ASN A 16 -0.24 -31.77 5.27
C ASN A 16 0.85 -31.60 6.33
N LYS A 17 1.18 -32.67 7.06
CA LYS A 17 2.25 -32.66 8.05
C LYS A 17 3.60 -32.37 7.38
N LEU A 18 3.94 -33.11 6.33
CA LEU A 18 5.19 -32.93 5.60
C LEU A 18 5.29 -31.52 4.99
N ASN A 19 4.20 -31.04 4.39
CA ASN A 19 4.16 -29.68 3.84
C ASN A 19 4.38 -28.62 4.94
N ARG A 20 3.75 -28.77 6.11
CA ARG A 20 3.97 -27.86 7.25
C ARG A 20 5.43 -27.89 7.73
N GLU A 21 6.04 -29.06 7.78
CA GLU A 21 7.44 -29.23 8.15
C GLU A 21 8.34 -28.50 7.15
N VAL A 22 8.19 -28.76 5.84
CA VAL A 22 8.95 -28.07 4.78
C VAL A 22 8.78 -26.55 4.87
N GLN A 23 7.56 -26.07 5.04
CA GLN A 23 7.28 -24.64 5.20
C GLN A 23 7.91 -24.05 6.47
N LYS A 24 7.97 -24.82 7.57
CA LYS A 24 8.64 -24.40 8.80
C LYS A 24 10.14 -24.29 8.60
N TRP A 25 10.76 -25.28 7.95
CA TRP A 25 12.19 -25.25 7.60
C TRP A 25 12.53 -24.08 6.68
N LEU A 26 11.74 -23.85 5.63
CA LEU A 26 11.93 -22.74 4.71
C LEU A 26 11.89 -21.38 5.44
N ARG A 27 10.91 -21.20 6.34
CA ARG A 27 10.82 -19.99 7.17
C ARG A 27 12.03 -19.82 8.09
N SER A 28 12.54 -20.91 8.68
CA SER A 28 13.75 -20.84 9.52
C SER A 28 14.95 -20.34 8.71
N ILE A 29 15.19 -20.93 7.53
CA ILE A 29 16.29 -20.54 6.64
C ILE A 29 16.15 -19.08 6.21
N GLN A 30 14.95 -18.65 5.82
CA GLN A 30 14.69 -17.26 5.45
C GLN A 30 14.96 -16.31 6.62
N ASN A 31 14.54 -16.67 7.84
CA ASN A 31 14.75 -15.86 9.03
C ASN A 31 16.24 -15.79 9.41
N GLU A 32 16.97 -16.91 9.34
CA GLU A 32 18.41 -16.96 9.58
C GLU A 32 19.18 -16.09 8.59
N ASN A 33 18.85 -16.19 7.30
CA ASN A 33 19.43 -15.35 6.25
C ASN A 33 19.13 -13.86 6.47
N TRP A 34 17.90 -13.54 6.89
CA TRP A 34 17.50 -12.18 7.21
C TRP A 34 18.26 -11.63 8.42
N ASN A 35 18.35 -12.41 9.49
CA ASN A 35 19.13 -12.05 10.67
C ASN A 35 20.60 -11.82 10.35
N LYS A 36 21.19 -12.64 9.47
CA LYS A 36 22.55 -12.41 8.99
C LYS A 36 22.67 -11.08 8.23
N THR A 37 21.74 -10.82 7.32
CA THR A 37 21.69 -9.57 6.55
C THR A 37 21.58 -8.34 7.46
N LEU A 38 20.81 -8.42 8.54
CA LEU A 38 20.68 -7.34 9.52
C LEU A 38 21.93 -7.17 10.39
N LYS A 39 22.61 -8.26 10.76
CA LYS A 39 23.88 -8.20 11.51
C LYS A 39 25.01 -7.58 10.68
N ASP A 40 25.02 -7.88 9.38
CA ASP A 40 26.01 -7.36 8.43
C ASP A 40 25.65 -5.94 7.95
N ALA A 41 24.48 -5.41 8.32
CA ALA A 41 24.06 -4.06 7.95
C ALA A 41 24.82 -3.00 8.77
N ASN A 42 25.35 -2.00 8.06
CA ASN A 42 26.14 -0.92 8.63
C ASN A 42 25.54 0.44 8.24
N ILE A 43 25.76 1.43 9.11
CA ILE A 43 25.35 2.82 8.90
C ILE A 43 26.31 3.50 7.92
N GLU A 44 27.61 3.27 8.05
CA GLU A 44 28.65 3.95 7.24
C GLU A 44 28.55 3.57 5.76
N ASP A 45 28.30 2.29 5.45
CA ASP A 45 28.16 1.78 4.08
C ASP A 45 26.77 2.03 3.46
N GLN A 46 25.90 2.75 4.16
CA GLN A 46 24.50 3.04 3.78
C GLN A 46 23.64 1.79 3.53
N THR A 47 24.10 0.60 3.91
CA THR A 47 23.40 -0.67 3.69
C THR A 47 22.14 -0.74 4.53
N LEU A 48 22.20 -0.27 5.78
CA LEU A 48 21.04 -0.14 6.66
C LEU A 48 19.95 0.75 6.04
N TYR A 49 20.33 1.91 5.48
CA TYR A 49 19.40 2.83 4.82
C TYR A 49 18.75 2.19 3.59
N LYS A 50 19.50 1.45 2.77
CA LYS A 50 18.95 0.73 1.60
C LYS A 50 17.96 -0.36 2.01
N ILE A 51 18.22 -1.06 3.13
CA ILE A 51 17.31 -2.05 3.69
C ILE A 51 16.02 -1.38 4.15
N LEU A 52 16.12 -0.32 4.96
CA LEU A 52 14.97 0.42 5.46
C LEU A 52 14.13 0.98 4.31
N LYS A 53 14.75 1.63 3.32
CA LYS A 53 14.07 2.17 2.15
C LYS A 53 13.33 1.11 1.31
N ARG A 54 13.83 -0.13 1.28
CA ARG A 54 13.14 -1.24 0.60
C ARG A 54 11.93 -1.74 1.37
N GLN A 55 12.00 -1.76 2.71
CA GLN A 55 10.89 -2.13 3.58
C GLN A 55 9.82 -1.03 3.64
N ASP A 56 10.27 0.22 3.68
CA ASP A 56 9.46 1.44 3.70
C ASP A 56 8.91 1.84 2.32
N LYS A 57 8.96 0.93 1.33
CA LYS A 57 8.13 1.06 0.14
C LYS A 57 6.67 0.79 0.52
N GLU A 58 6.11 1.62 1.39
CA GLU A 58 4.70 1.90 1.34
C GLU A 58 4.42 2.38 -0.07
N SER A 59 3.46 1.74 -0.74
CA SER A 59 3.00 2.23 -2.02
C SER A 59 2.50 3.64 -1.75
N ASN A 60 3.14 4.67 -2.32
CA ASN A 60 2.72 6.08 -2.28
C ASN A 60 1.38 6.23 -3.01
N ILE A 61 0.35 5.54 -2.54
CA ILE A 61 -0.99 5.53 -3.04
C ILE A 61 -1.68 6.64 -2.26
N ILE A 62 -1.98 7.72 -2.98
CA ILE A 62 -2.87 8.76 -2.47
C ILE A 62 -4.16 8.03 -2.03
N PRO A 63 -4.61 8.20 -0.77
CA PRO A 63 -5.82 7.54 -0.30
C PRO A 63 -7.03 7.97 -1.16
N PRO A 64 -8.15 7.22 -1.10
CA PRO A 64 -9.37 7.62 -1.79
C PRO A 64 -9.80 9.03 -1.35
N LEU A 65 -10.13 9.88 -2.31
CA LEU A 65 -10.58 11.25 -2.03
C LEU A 65 -12.10 11.27 -1.93
N LEU A 66 -12.64 12.07 -1.00
CA LEU A 66 -14.08 12.24 -0.88
C LEU A 66 -14.58 13.23 -1.93
N GLY A 67 -15.40 12.76 -2.85
CA GLY A 67 -16.05 13.57 -3.87
C GLY A 67 -17.56 13.70 -3.68
N PRO A 68 -18.23 14.46 -4.55
CA PRO A 68 -19.67 14.70 -4.48
C PRO A 68 -20.51 13.42 -4.56
N ALA A 69 -20.04 12.42 -5.31
CA ALA A 69 -20.69 11.13 -5.48
C ALA A 69 -20.18 10.03 -4.54
N GLY A 70 -19.24 10.34 -3.63
CA GLY A 70 -18.61 9.39 -2.71
C GLY A 70 -17.08 9.27 -2.88
N PHE A 71 -16.50 8.17 -2.39
CA PHE A 71 -15.05 7.97 -2.40
C PHE A 71 -14.50 7.64 -3.80
N VAL A 72 -13.59 8.48 -4.28
CA VAL A 72 -12.92 8.34 -5.57
C VAL A 72 -11.58 7.64 -5.39
N HIS A 73 -11.45 6.46 -5.99
CA HIS A 73 -10.26 5.60 -5.88
C HIS A 73 -9.32 5.74 -7.07
N ASP A 74 -9.87 6.02 -8.26
CA ASP A 74 -9.12 6.16 -9.50
C ASP A 74 -8.28 7.44 -9.55
N SER A 75 -7.10 7.36 -10.15
CA SER A 75 -6.15 8.47 -10.25
C SER A 75 -6.69 9.63 -11.06
N ARG A 76 -7.43 9.36 -12.14
CA ARG A 76 -8.02 10.42 -12.98
C ARG A 76 -9.12 11.15 -12.21
N GLY A 77 -10.04 10.40 -11.60
CA GLY A 77 -11.11 11.00 -10.80
C GLY A 77 -10.56 11.85 -9.64
N LYS A 78 -9.47 11.41 -8.99
CA LYS A 78 -8.79 12.21 -7.96
C LYS A 78 -8.23 13.51 -8.51
N ALA A 79 -7.60 13.47 -9.69
CA ALA A 79 -7.05 14.67 -10.33
C ALA A 79 -8.14 15.68 -10.70
N GLU A 80 -9.26 15.21 -11.26
CA GLU A 80 -10.41 16.05 -11.59
C GLU A 80 -11.01 16.71 -10.34
N LEU A 81 -11.16 15.95 -9.25
CA LEU A 81 -11.67 16.44 -7.97
C LEU A 81 -10.77 17.52 -7.36
N ILE A 82 -9.45 17.31 -7.41
CA ILE A 82 -8.48 18.32 -6.98
C ILE A 82 -8.58 19.57 -7.86
N ALA A 83 -8.67 19.42 -9.18
CA ALA A 83 -8.79 20.54 -10.11
C ALA A 83 -10.03 21.38 -9.81
N THR A 84 -11.20 20.75 -9.63
CA THR A 84 -12.44 21.45 -9.27
C THR A 84 -12.35 22.13 -7.90
N SER A 85 -11.74 21.47 -6.90
CA SER A 85 -11.54 22.08 -5.58
C SER A 85 -10.67 23.34 -5.66
N LEU A 86 -9.59 23.29 -6.45
CA LEU A 86 -8.70 24.44 -6.64
C LEU A 86 -9.40 25.56 -7.41
N GLU A 87 -10.10 25.24 -8.50
CA GLU A 87 -10.85 26.22 -9.28
C GLU A 87 -11.82 27.03 -8.40
N ASN A 88 -12.52 26.37 -7.48
CA ASN A 88 -13.43 27.03 -6.54
C ASN A 88 -12.71 27.92 -5.51
N GLN A 89 -11.50 27.54 -5.09
CA GLN A 89 -10.72 28.31 -4.10
C GLN A 89 -10.06 29.56 -4.69
N PHE A 90 -9.71 29.53 -5.98
CA PHE A 90 -9.01 30.61 -6.66
C PHE A 90 -9.95 31.55 -7.44
N GLN A 91 -11.24 31.61 -7.07
CA GLN A 91 -12.16 32.60 -7.65
C GLN A 91 -11.97 33.98 -7.03
N LEU A 92 -12.14 35.03 -7.85
CA LEU A 92 -12.14 36.41 -7.39
C LEU A 92 -13.26 36.64 -6.38
N ASN A 93 -12.89 37.19 -5.23
CA ASN A 93 -13.84 37.46 -4.17
C ASN A 93 -14.86 38.51 -4.65
N GLN A 94 -16.15 38.17 -4.68
CA GLN A 94 -17.22 39.07 -5.14
C GLN A 94 -17.22 40.40 -4.36
N GLU A 95 -16.77 40.38 -3.12
CA GLU A 95 -16.64 41.56 -2.25
C GLU A 95 -15.59 42.58 -2.74
N SER A 96 -14.55 42.15 -3.47
CA SER A 96 -13.54 43.06 -4.04
C SER A 96 -14.02 43.73 -5.33
N LEU A 97 -14.98 43.14 -6.03
CA LEU A 97 -15.59 43.69 -7.25
C LEU A 97 -16.59 44.82 -6.91
N ASN A 98 -17.35 44.66 -5.83
CA ASN A 98 -18.41 45.61 -5.44
C ASN A 98 -17.88 46.95 -4.89
N LYS A 99 -16.68 46.96 -4.30
CA LYS A 99 -16.00 48.20 -3.85
C LYS A 99 -15.63 49.13 -5.01
N ASN A 100 -15.36 48.58 -6.19
CA ASN A 100 -14.92 49.36 -7.34
C ASN A 100 -16.09 50.04 -8.08
N MET A 101 -17.33 49.54 -7.89
CA MET A 101 -18.53 50.12 -8.50
C MET A 101 -19.21 51.19 -7.62
N THR A 102 -18.93 51.22 -6.31
CA THR A 102 -19.50 52.21 -5.38
C THR A 102 -18.67 53.51 -5.32
N THR A 103 -17.51 53.54 -5.97
CA THR A 103 -16.56 54.68 -5.94
C THR A 103 -16.48 55.42 -7.29
N MET A 104 -17.45 55.20 -8.20
CA MET A 104 -17.67 56.02 -9.40
C MET A 104 -19.00 56.76 -9.29
#